data_AF-A0AA94TKK3-F1
#
_entry.id   AF-A0AA94TKK3-F1
#
_cell.length_a   1.000
_cell.length_b   1.000
_cell.length_c   1.000
_cell.angle_alpha   90.00
_cell.angle_beta   90.00
_cell.angle_gamma   90.00
#
_symmetry.space_group_name_H-M   'P 1'
#
loop_
_entity.id
_entity.type
_entity.pdbx_description
1 polymer ?
#
loop_
_entity_poly.entity_id
_entity_poly.type
_entity_poly.pdbx_seq_one_letter_code
_entity_poly.pdbx_strand_id
1 'polypeptide(L)'
;MDTENKQKNNMLDVTMKALCSEVNTKSLAKESGFDECEIIKWKDKAKDALSKIFMPPMKIQPFDSIIEKNLLRSCSVVYDNGVALLDDASFLYDNMRYARAVSLAILAEEEFSKALILKIAVLNKRWDAELYSPLRSHGYKQAISRGVGEVAVDLVRHMRQAMRSFLPIQPFPLNERVEQVKSDVSKKYISNGTLDKLKQDAQFVFIGKTGVANRTPSSISAKEAADAINETIRFKAWVDALFGNIDDDHPLLRAETLLVQQPGVTTIKYKAGLDFRMSIFESQDFPVRREENPYEILTSWKGWEPESFDKEQKKLFCLFLEKYDGIKQMEKQLLDLGLKSSKILDACKKIISEYNS
;
A
#
# COMPACT_ATOMS: atom_id res chain seq x y z
N MET A 1 -53.60 -4.86 2.79
CA MET A 1 -52.22 -4.34 2.70
C MET A 1 -51.23 -5.42 2.29
N ASP A 2 -51.36 -6.67 2.74
CA ASP A 2 -50.40 -7.74 2.39
C ASP A 2 -50.43 -8.23 0.94
N THR A 3 -51.57 -8.16 0.26
CA THR A 3 -51.72 -8.59 -1.15
C THR A 3 -50.99 -7.67 -2.13
N GLU A 4 -51.02 -6.35 -1.90
CA GLU A 4 -50.38 -5.37 -2.78
C GLU A 4 -48.85 -5.41 -2.67
N ASN A 5 -48.31 -5.59 -1.44
CA ASN A 5 -46.88 -5.77 -1.22
C ASN A 5 -46.36 -7.09 -1.80
N LYS A 6 -47.16 -8.16 -1.74
CA LYS A 6 -46.82 -9.45 -2.36
C LYS A 6 -46.74 -9.35 -3.88
N GLN A 7 -47.65 -8.60 -4.52
CA GLN A 7 -47.59 -8.34 -5.96
C GLN A 7 -46.38 -7.50 -6.36
N LYS A 8 -46.06 -6.43 -5.62
CA LYS A 8 -44.87 -5.59 -5.88
C LYS A 8 -43.56 -6.38 -5.76
N ASN A 9 -43.45 -7.25 -4.76
CA ASN A 9 -42.26 -8.08 -4.58
C ASN A 9 -42.12 -9.16 -5.68
N ASN A 10 -43.23 -9.77 -6.09
CA ASN A 10 -43.22 -10.74 -7.20
C ASN A 10 -42.84 -10.04 -8.53
N MET A 11 -43.34 -8.84 -8.76
CA MET A 11 -43.02 -8.03 -9.94
C MET A 11 -41.53 -7.65 -9.99
N LEU A 12 -40.93 -7.29 -8.85
CA LEU A 12 -39.51 -6.97 -8.77
C LEU A 12 -38.63 -8.19 -9.12
N ASP A 13 -38.98 -9.37 -8.59
CA ASP A 13 -38.25 -10.62 -8.84
C ASP A 13 -38.31 -11.04 -10.32
N VAL A 14 -39.50 -10.96 -10.93
CA VAL A 14 -39.72 -11.22 -12.36
C VAL A 14 -38.92 -10.23 -13.23
N THR A 15 -38.90 -8.95 -12.86
CA THR A 15 -38.13 -7.92 -13.58
C THR A 15 -36.63 -8.15 -13.48
N MET A 16 -36.12 -8.51 -12.30
CA MET A 16 -34.70 -8.82 -12.10
C MET A 16 -34.28 -10.08 -12.87
N LYS A 17 -35.10 -11.13 -12.88
CA LYS A 17 -34.87 -12.33 -13.70
C LYS A 17 -34.82 -11.99 -15.19
N ALA A 18 -35.72 -11.15 -15.68
CA ALA A 18 -35.77 -10.72 -17.08
C ALA A 18 -34.55 -9.88 -17.51
N LEU A 19 -33.92 -9.18 -16.58
CA LEU A 19 -32.72 -8.36 -16.79
C LEU A 19 -31.43 -9.18 -16.71
N CYS A 20 -31.33 -10.11 -15.76
CA CYS A 20 -30.10 -10.87 -15.51
C CYS A 20 -29.91 -12.08 -16.41
N SER A 21 -30.95 -12.52 -17.13
CA SER A 21 -30.91 -13.74 -17.94
C SER A 21 -31.35 -13.48 -19.37
N GLU A 22 -30.76 -14.21 -20.33
CA GLU A 22 -31.28 -14.32 -21.71
C GLU A 22 -32.58 -15.15 -21.77
N VAL A 23 -33.33 -15.23 -20.67
CA VAL A 23 -34.55 -16.03 -20.64
C VAL A 23 -35.59 -15.38 -21.55
N ASN A 24 -36.17 -16.23 -22.39
CA ASN A 24 -37.26 -15.89 -23.30
C ASN A 24 -38.43 -15.31 -22.50
N THR A 25 -38.88 -14.11 -22.86
CA THR A 25 -39.99 -13.37 -22.21
C THR A 25 -41.28 -14.19 -22.13
N LYS A 26 -41.51 -15.09 -23.09
CA LYS A 26 -42.64 -16.04 -23.09
C LYS A 26 -42.61 -17.01 -21.91
N SER A 27 -41.42 -17.49 -21.54
CA SER A 27 -41.27 -18.42 -20.42
C SER A 27 -41.57 -17.72 -19.10
N LEU A 28 -41.03 -16.51 -18.92
CA LEU A 28 -41.32 -15.71 -17.71
C LEU A 28 -42.80 -15.34 -17.62
N ALA A 29 -43.45 -14.97 -18.72
CA ALA A 29 -44.88 -14.66 -18.72
C ALA A 29 -45.72 -15.86 -18.24
N LYS A 30 -45.40 -17.05 -18.75
CA LYS A 30 -46.08 -18.29 -18.37
C LYS A 30 -45.87 -18.66 -16.89
N GLU A 31 -44.65 -18.48 -16.37
CA GLU A 31 -44.32 -18.81 -14.98
C GLU A 31 -44.88 -17.80 -13.97
N SER A 32 -44.92 -16.53 -14.35
CA SER A 32 -45.28 -15.44 -13.46
C SER A 32 -46.77 -15.08 -13.48
N GLY A 33 -47.48 -15.48 -14.54
CA GLY A 33 -48.87 -15.11 -14.80
C GLY A 33 -49.04 -13.66 -15.28
N PHE A 34 -47.95 -12.94 -15.57
CA PHE A 34 -48.00 -11.60 -16.15
C PHE A 34 -48.07 -11.65 -17.68
N ASP A 35 -48.67 -10.62 -18.28
CA ASP A 35 -48.71 -10.47 -19.73
C ASP A 35 -47.31 -10.21 -20.31
N GLU A 36 -47.01 -10.80 -21.46
CA GLU A 36 -45.69 -10.67 -22.09
C GLU A 36 -45.37 -9.21 -22.45
N CYS A 37 -46.35 -8.42 -22.88
CA CYS A 37 -46.13 -7.01 -23.22
C CYS A 37 -45.84 -6.17 -21.97
N GLU A 38 -46.43 -6.50 -20.81
CA GLU A 38 -46.12 -5.83 -19.55
C GLU A 38 -44.68 -6.13 -19.11
N ILE A 39 -44.24 -7.39 -19.21
CA ILE A 39 -42.86 -7.78 -18.89
C ILE A 39 -41.85 -7.05 -19.81
N ILE A 40 -42.15 -6.94 -21.11
CA ILE A 40 -41.30 -6.18 -22.06
C ILE A 40 -41.22 -4.70 -21.66
N LYS A 41 -42.37 -4.06 -21.38
CA LYS A 41 -42.41 -2.65 -20.93
C LYS A 41 -41.59 -2.43 -19.66
N TRP A 42 -41.66 -3.35 -18.70
CA TRP A 42 -40.87 -3.25 -17.47
C TRP A 42 -39.39 -3.48 -17.71
N LYS A 43 -39.02 -4.45 -18.56
CA LYS A 43 -37.63 -4.68 -18.96
C LYS A 43 -37.04 -3.44 -19.61
N ASP A 44 -37.78 -2.78 -20.51
CA ASP A 44 -37.33 -1.56 -21.18
C ASP A 44 -37.25 -0.38 -20.22
N LYS A 45 -38.26 -0.19 -19.34
CA LYS A 45 -38.24 0.85 -18.32
C LYS A 45 -37.10 0.65 -17.32
N ALA A 46 -36.80 -0.59 -16.96
CA ALA A 46 -35.68 -0.92 -16.09
C ALA A 46 -34.34 -0.76 -16.80
N LYS A 47 -34.22 -1.10 -18.09
CA LYS A 47 -33.04 -0.78 -18.90
C LYS A 47 -32.81 0.72 -19.03
N ASP A 48 -33.87 1.51 -19.22
CA ASP A 48 -33.81 2.97 -19.28
C ASP A 48 -33.47 3.59 -17.90
N ALA A 49 -34.04 3.07 -16.82
CA ALA A 49 -33.66 3.48 -15.47
C ALA A 49 -32.19 3.11 -15.17
N LEU A 50 -31.77 1.89 -15.57
CA LEU A 50 -30.39 1.44 -15.44
C LEU A 50 -29.45 2.26 -16.32
N SER A 51 -29.80 2.65 -17.55
CA SER A 51 -28.95 3.51 -18.40
C SER A 51 -28.91 4.97 -17.91
N LYS A 52 -29.85 5.39 -17.06
CA LYS A 52 -29.82 6.67 -16.35
C LYS A 52 -29.01 6.60 -15.06
N ILE A 53 -28.98 5.44 -14.40
CA ILE A 53 -28.18 5.17 -13.19
C ILE A 53 -26.72 4.88 -13.55
N PHE A 54 -26.50 4.02 -14.55
CA PHE A 54 -25.23 3.73 -15.18
C PHE A 54 -25.01 4.75 -16.28
N MET A 55 -24.13 5.73 -16.04
CA MET A 55 -23.81 6.79 -17.00
C MET A 55 -23.69 6.24 -18.43
N PRO A 56 -24.14 6.99 -19.45
CA PRO A 56 -23.92 6.59 -20.85
C PRO A 56 -22.43 6.27 -21.03
N PRO A 57 -22.09 5.24 -21.83
CA PRO A 57 -20.71 4.83 -22.01
C PRO A 57 -19.88 6.06 -22.33
N MET A 58 -18.90 6.33 -21.47
CA MET A 58 -18.04 7.49 -21.62
C MET A 58 -17.47 7.42 -23.03
N LYS A 59 -17.83 8.38 -23.90
CA LYS A 59 -17.27 8.42 -25.26
C LYS A 59 -15.76 8.48 -25.08
N ILE A 60 -15.05 7.52 -25.67
CA ILE A 60 -13.58 7.47 -25.63
C ILE A 60 -13.10 8.82 -26.17
N GLN A 61 -12.58 9.65 -25.27
CA GLN A 61 -11.99 10.92 -25.68
C GLN A 61 -10.57 10.62 -26.15
N PRO A 62 -10.13 11.18 -27.29
CA PRO A 62 -8.74 11.04 -27.70
C PRO A 62 -7.84 11.57 -26.60
N PHE A 63 -6.84 10.80 -26.19
CA PHE A 63 -5.89 11.22 -25.17
C PHE A 63 -5.00 12.32 -25.74
N ASP A 64 -5.24 13.56 -25.31
CA ASP A 64 -4.52 14.75 -25.76
C ASP A 64 -3.75 15.42 -24.62
N SER A 65 -2.97 16.45 -24.96
CA SER A 65 -2.15 17.20 -23.99
C SER A 65 -2.98 17.89 -22.89
N ILE A 66 -4.25 18.19 -23.15
CA ILE A 66 -5.14 18.84 -22.19
C ILE A 66 -5.59 17.80 -21.15
N ILE A 67 -6.02 16.62 -21.61
CA ILE A 67 -6.38 15.49 -20.74
C ILE A 67 -5.17 15.07 -19.90
N GLU A 68 -3.99 14.93 -20.51
CA GLU A 68 -2.76 14.57 -19.78
C GLU A 68 -2.47 15.55 -18.63
N LYS A 69 -2.49 16.86 -18.93
CA LYS A 69 -2.26 17.90 -17.91
C LYS A 69 -3.32 17.89 -16.81
N ASN A 70 -4.58 17.67 -17.16
CA ASN A 70 -5.67 17.59 -16.18
C ASN A 70 -5.51 16.36 -15.28
N LEU A 71 -5.19 15.19 -15.84
CA LEU A 71 -4.97 13.97 -15.08
C LEU A 71 -3.79 14.11 -14.12
N LEU A 72 -2.66 14.69 -14.57
CA LEU A 72 -1.50 14.96 -13.71
C LEU A 72 -1.84 15.92 -12.57
N ARG A 73 -2.60 16.99 -12.85
CA ARG A 73 -3.05 17.92 -11.81
C ARG A 73 -3.98 17.24 -10.81
N SER A 74 -4.98 16.50 -11.27
CA SER A 74 -5.89 15.75 -10.41
C SER A 74 -5.13 14.71 -9.58
N CYS A 75 -4.15 14.05 -10.18
CA CYS A 75 -3.28 13.08 -9.52
C CYS A 75 -2.53 13.69 -8.33
N SER A 76 -1.90 14.86 -8.51
CA SER A 76 -1.26 15.60 -7.41
C SER A 76 -2.25 15.93 -6.30
N VAL A 77 -3.41 16.49 -6.64
CA VAL A 77 -4.41 16.91 -5.64
C VAL A 77 -4.92 15.74 -4.80
N VAL A 78 -5.24 14.60 -5.43
CA VAL A 78 -5.71 13.42 -4.67
C VAL A 78 -4.58 12.79 -3.85
N TYR A 79 -3.34 12.81 -4.36
CA TYR A 79 -2.19 12.35 -3.62
C TYR A 79 -1.94 13.19 -2.35
N ASP A 80 -1.91 14.52 -2.49
CA ASP A 80 -1.70 15.46 -1.37
C ASP A 80 -2.81 15.32 -0.31
N ASN A 81 -4.06 15.12 -0.76
CA ASN A 81 -5.17 14.83 0.13
C ASN A 81 -4.99 13.49 0.87
N GLY A 82 -4.49 12.46 0.19
CA GLY A 82 -4.14 11.17 0.82
C GLY A 82 -3.07 11.32 1.90
N VAL A 83 -2.05 12.15 1.67
CA VAL A 83 -1.00 12.47 2.67
C VAL A 83 -1.62 13.14 3.90
N ALA A 84 -2.40 14.21 3.70
CA ALA A 84 -3.05 14.92 4.80
C ALA A 84 -3.97 14.00 5.63
N LEU A 85 -4.76 13.15 4.97
CA LEU A 85 -5.64 12.20 5.65
C LEU A 85 -4.85 11.17 6.48
N LEU A 86 -3.68 10.73 6.01
CA LEU A 86 -2.83 9.78 6.72
C LEU A 86 -2.14 10.43 7.94
N ASP A 87 -1.72 11.68 7.81
CA ASP A 87 -1.19 12.48 8.92
C ASP A 87 -2.26 12.67 10.00
N ASP A 88 -3.48 13.05 9.60
CA ASP A 88 -4.63 13.17 10.50
C ASP A 88 -4.98 11.82 11.16
N ALA A 89 -4.91 10.72 10.42
CA ALA A 89 -5.15 9.38 10.96
C ALA A 89 -4.12 9.05 12.06
N SER A 90 -2.85 9.37 11.84
CA SER A 90 -1.77 9.16 12.79
C SER A 90 -1.95 10.04 14.04
N PHE A 91 -2.29 11.32 13.86
CA PHE A 91 -2.60 12.22 14.97
C PHE A 91 -3.76 11.70 15.84
N LEU A 92 -4.83 11.20 15.21
CA LEU A 92 -5.97 10.62 15.92
C LEU A 92 -5.61 9.32 16.64
N TYR A 93 -4.72 8.51 16.05
CA TYR A 93 -4.22 7.30 16.68
C TYR A 93 -3.48 7.61 17.99
N ASP A 94 -2.56 8.58 17.95
CA ASP A 94 -1.77 9.01 19.10
C ASP A 94 -2.65 9.57 20.24
N ASN A 95 -3.79 10.15 19.88
CA ASN A 95 -4.80 10.64 20.82
C ASN A 95 -5.85 9.58 21.22
N MET A 96 -5.57 8.30 20.98
CA MET A 96 -6.43 7.15 21.31
C MET A 96 -7.84 7.21 20.66
N ARG A 97 -7.98 7.93 19.54
CA ARG A 97 -9.24 8.03 18.76
C ARG A 97 -9.26 6.99 17.65
N TYR A 98 -9.07 5.72 18.01
CA TYR A 98 -8.81 4.60 17.10
C TYR A 98 -9.84 4.43 15.98
N ALA A 99 -11.12 4.57 16.28
CA ALA A 99 -12.17 4.47 15.27
C ALA A 99 -11.97 5.50 14.14
N ARG A 100 -11.73 6.77 14.51
CA ARG A 100 -11.55 7.83 13.52
C ARG A 100 -10.22 7.69 12.79
N ALA A 101 -9.18 7.23 13.49
CA ALA A 101 -7.89 6.88 12.88
C ALA A 101 -8.04 5.80 11.79
N VAL A 102 -8.71 4.67 12.07
CA VAL A 102 -9.03 3.62 11.07
C VAL A 102 -9.72 4.21 9.86
N SER A 103 -10.75 5.03 10.10
CA SER A 103 -11.57 5.57 9.02
C SER A 103 -10.78 6.48 8.10
N LEU A 104 -9.96 7.38 8.65
CA LEU A 104 -9.11 8.27 7.87
C LEU A 104 -7.99 7.51 7.15
N ALA A 105 -7.40 6.49 7.77
CA ALA A 105 -6.39 5.65 7.12
C ALA A 105 -6.95 4.93 5.88
N ILE A 106 -8.17 4.39 5.96
CA ILE A 106 -8.83 3.75 4.79
C ILE A 106 -9.17 4.78 3.72
N LEU A 107 -9.60 6.00 4.09
CA LEU A 107 -9.85 7.07 3.13
C LEU A 107 -8.55 7.52 2.44
N ALA A 108 -7.45 7.66 3.18
CA ALA A 108 -6.13 7.93 2.62
C ALA A 108 -5.71 6.82 1.63
N GLU A 109 -5.89 5.54 1.98
CA GLU A 109 -5.64 4.40 1.07
C GLU A 109 -6.46 4.54 -0.24
N GLU A 110 -7.72 4.93 -0.15
CA GLU A 110 -8.57 5.17 -1.32
C GLU A 110 -8.10 6.36 -2.17
N GLU A 111 -7.61 7.45 -1.58
CA GLU A 111 -7.05 8.59 -2.32
C GLU A 111 -5.74 8.23 -3.02
N PHE A 112 -4.84 7.49 -2.36
CA PHE A 112 -3.63 6.96 -2.99
C PHE A 112 -3.97 6.03 -4.16
N SER A 113 -5.02 5.21 -4.06
CA SER A 113 -5.47 4.37 -5.17
C SER A 113 -5.96 5.21 -6.36
N LYS A 114 -6.63 6.35 -6.12
CA LYS A 114 -7.00 7.27 -7.20
C LYS A 114 -5.77 7.88 -7.85
N ALA A 115 -4.81 8.34 -7.05
CA ALA A 115 -3.55 8.89 -7.55
C ALA A 115 -2.84 7.88 -8.47
N LEU A 116 -2.76 6.63 -8.03
CA LEU A 116 -2.19 5.53 -8.79
C LEU A 116 -2.91 5.30 -10.14
N ILE A 117 -4.24 5.19 -10.13
CA ILE A 117 -5.03 5.00 -11.36
C ILE A 117 -4.81 6.16 -12.33
N LEU A 118 -4.83 7.39 -11.85
CA LEU A 118 -4.62 8.59 -12.68
C LEU A 118 -3.20 8.62 -13.27
N LYS A 119 -2.18 8.23 -12.50
CA LYS A 119 -0.80 8.12 -12.98
C LYS A 119 -0.66 7.04 -14.06
N ILE A 120 -1.27 5.86 -13.86
CA ILE A 120 -1.29 4.77 -14.84
C ILE A 120 -2.00 5.21 -16.13
N ALA A 121 -3.11 5.96 -16.02
CA ALA A 121 -3.82 6.53 -17.18
C ALA A 121 -2.89 7.42 -18.03
N VAL A 122 -2.08 8.26 -17.37
CA VAL A 122 -1.09 9.11 -18.05
C VAL A 122 0.02 8.29 -18.70
N LEU A 123 0.62 7.34 -17.96
CA LEU A 123 1.71 6.51 -18.47
C LEU A 123 1.29 5.69 -19.70
N ASN A 124 0.05 5.19 -19.69
CA ASN A 124 -0.51 4.41 -20.79
C ASN A 124 -1.14 5.27 -21.89
N LYS A 125 -1.15 6.60 -21.76
CA LYS A 125 -1.85 7.54 -22.66
C LYS A 125 -3.28 7.10 -22.95
N ARG A 126 -4.00 6.70 -21.89
CA ARG A 126 -5.32 6.07 -21.96
C ARG A 126 -6.25 6.69 -20.92
N TRP A 127 -7.41 7.16 -21.36
CA TRP A 127 -8.46 7.66 -20.47
C TRP A 127 -9.84 7.20 -20.97
N ASP A 128 -10.40 6.19 -20.32
CA ASP A 128 -11.67 5.59 -20.70
C ASP A 128 -12.49 5.09 -19.50
N ALA A 129 -13.64 4.49 -19.78
CA ALA A 129 -14.56 4.02 -18.77
C ALA A 129 -13.98 2.94 -17.84
N GLU A 130 -13.03 2.12 -18.32
CA GLU A 130 -12.41 1.07 -17.50
C GLU A 130 -11.47 1.67 -16.44
N LEU A 131 -10.81 2.78 -16.75
CA LEU A 131 -9.99 3.53 -15.79
C LEU A 131 -10.84 4.46 -14.91
N TYR A 132 -11.91 5.04 -15.45
CA TYR A 132 -12.78 5.95 -14.71
C TYR A 132 -13.66 5.24 -13.67
N SER A 133 -14.21 4.07 -14.00
CA SER A 133 -15.14 3.34 -13.12
C SER A 133 -14.54 3.01 -11.74
N PRO A 134 -13.29 2.47 -11.65
CA PRO A 134 -12.62 2.22 -10.38
C PRO A 134 -12.48 3.46 -9.47
N LEU A 135 -12.31 4.67 -10.02
CA LEU A 135 -12.19 5.89 -9.22
C LEU A 135 -13.43 6.15 -8.36
N ARG A 136 -14.60 5.72 -8.83
CA ARG A 136 -15.89 5.94 -8.15
C ARG A 136 -16.29 4.82 -7.20
N SER A 137 -15.72 3.62 -7.36
CA SER A 137 -16.08 2.48 -6.52
C SER A 137 -15.08 2.27 -5.39
N HIS A 138 -15.56 2.26 -4.14
CA HIS A 138 -14.70 2.03 -2.97
C HIS A 138 -14.04 0.65 -3.01
N GLY A 139 -14.81 -0.40 -3.36
CA GLY A 139 -14.31 -1.77 -3.43
C GLY A 139 -13.20 -1.96 -4.46
N TYR A 140 -13.28 -1.29 -5.62
CA TYR A 140 -12.21 -1.34 -6.62
C TYR A 140 -10.92 -0.64 -6.16
N LYS A 141 -11.04 0.54 -5.51
CA LYS A 141 -9.87 1.25 -4.96
C LYS A 141 -9.14 0.41 -3.91
N GLN A 142 -9.91 -0.26 -3.05
CA GLN A 142 -9.37 -1.17 -2.03
C GLN A 142 -8.74 -2.40 -2.68
N ALA A 143 -9.39 -3.01 -3.68
CA ALA A 143 -8.84 -4.15 -4.41
C ALA A 143 -7.52 -3.83 -5.12
N ILE A 144 -7.40 -2.64 -5.72
CA ILE A 144 -6.16 -2.17 -6.35
C ILE A 144 -5.04 -2.03 -5.34
N SER A 145 -5.28 -1.35 -4.21
CA SER A 145 -4.28 -1.17 -3.16
C SER A 145 -3.71 -2.52 -2.69
N ARG A 146 -4.60 -3.46 -2.41
CA ARG A 146 -4.24 -4.80 -1.93
C ARG A 146 -3.53 -5.63 -2.98
N GLY A 147 -4.03 -5.59 -4.22
CA GLY A 147 -3.43 -6.32 -5.32
C GLY A 147 -2.02 -5.85 -5.64
N VAL A 148 -1.79 -4.52 -5.62
CA VAL A 148 -0.46 -3.94 -5.80
C VAL A 148 0.47 -4.38 -4.67
N GLY A 149 0.04 -4.28 -3.42
CA GLY A 149 0.83 -4.71 -2.27
C GLY A 149 1.26 -6.18 -2.35
N GLU A 150 0.34 -7.07 -2.71
CA GLU A 150 0.64 -8.51 -2.83
C GLU A 150 1.62 -8.81 -3.96
N VAL A 151 1.37 -8.28 -5.17
CA VAL A 151 2.26 -8.49 -6.33
C VAL A 151 3.65 -7.92 -6.06
N ALA A 152 3.73 -6.75 -5.43
CA ALA A 152 4.99 -6.07 -5.20
C ALA A 152 5.85 -6.79 -4.14
N VAL A 153 5.24 -7.33 -3.08
CA VAL A 153 5.93 -8.19 -2.10
C VAL A 153 6.50 -9.44 -2.76
N ASP A 154 5.75 -10.08 -3.65
CA ASP A 154 6.21 -11.28 -4.35
C ASP A 154 7.34 -10.96 -5.33
N LEU A 155 7.25 -9.83 -6.04
CA LEU A 155 8.30 -9.36 -6.93
C LEU A 155 9.61 -9.09 -6.17
N VAL A 156 9.54 -8.39 -5.01
CA VAL A 156 10.71 -8.13 -4.17
C VAL A 156 11.32 -9.43 -3.65
N ARG A 157 10.48 -10.40 -3.22
CA ARG A 157 10.95 -11.72 -2.78
C ARG A 157 11.71 -12.43 -3.90
N HIS A 158 11.17 -12.39 -5.12
CA HIS A 158 11.78 -12.98 -6.30
C HIS A 158 13.12 -12.33 -6.64
N MET A 159 13.18 -10.99 -6.66
CA MET A 159 14.42 -10.24 -6.88
C MET A 159 15.48 -10.56 -5.82
N ARG A 160 15.07 -10.70 -4.54
CA ARG A 160 15.99 -11.07 -3.46
C ARG A 160 16.55 -12.48 -3.65
N GLN A 161 15.71 -13.44 -4.03
CA GLN A 161 16.16 -14.79 -4.31
C GLN A 161 17.16 -14.80 -5.47
N ALA A 162 16.84 -14.08 -6.54
CA ALA A 162 17.69 -13.87 -7.71
C ALA A 162 19.06 -13.28 -7.33
N MET A 163 19.10 -12.25 -6.48
CA MET A 163 20.36 -11.63 -6.03
C MET A 163 21.20 -12.55 -5.14
N ARG A 164 20.57 -13.45 -4.38
CA ARG A 164 21.28 -14.40 -3.50
C ARG A 164 21.75 -15.66 -4.23
N SER A 165 21.09 -16.04 -5.32
CA SER A 165 21.47 -17.22 -6.09
C SER A 165 22.47 -16.84 -7.17
N PHE A 166 23.63 -17.50 -7.22
CA PHE A 166 24.52 -17.49 -8.40
C PHE A 166 23.93 -18.23 -9.62
N LEU A 167 22.68 -18.70 -9.51
CA LEU A 167 21.97 -19.45 -10.54
C LEU A 167 21.18 -18.51 -11.46
N PRO A 168 20.92 -18.93 -12.71
CA PRO A 168 20.12 -18.16 -13.64
C PRO A 168 18.75 -17.83 -13.04
N ILE A 169 18.43 -16.53 -13.05
CA ILE A 169 17.18 -15.99 -12.54
C ILE A 169 16.04 -16.59 -13.35
N GLN A 170 15.20 -17.40 -12.71
CA GLN A 170 13.95 -17.83 -13.32
C GLN A 170 13.08 -16.60 -13.54
N PRO A 171 12.39 -16.47 -14.68
CA PRO A 171 11.48 -15.34 -14.89
C PRO A 171 10.35 -15.39 -13.86
N PHE A 172 10.04 -14.24 -13.25
CA PHE A 172 8.88 -14.13 -12.37
C PHE A 172 7.60 -14.27 -13.22
N PRO A 173 6.68 -15.20 -12.90
CA PRO A 173 5.46 -15.42 -13.68
C PRO A 173 4.43 -14.32 -13.39
N LEU A 174 4.75 -13.09 -13.76
CA LEU A 174 4.03 -11.88 -13.39
C LEU A 174 2.55 -11.96 -13.81
N ASN A 175 2.27 -12.41 -15.03
CA ASN A 175 0.89 -12.43 -15.56
C ASN A 175 -0.01 -13.43 -14.82
N GLU A 176 0.48 -14.65 -14.58
CA GLU A 176 -0.26 -15.68 -13.83
C GLU A 176 -0.52 -15.22 -12.40
N ARG A 177 0.51 -14.61 -11.77
CA ARG A 177 0.38 -14.09 -10.42
C ARG A 177 -0.61 -12.93 -10.34
N VAL A 178 -0.58 -12.01 -11.30
CA VAL A 178 -1.52 -10.88 -11.37
C VAL A 178 -2.96 -11.38 -11.51
N GLU A 179 -3.24 -12.37 -12.36
CA GLU A 179 -4.60 -12.91 -12.50
C GLU A 179 -5.07 -13.66 -11.26
N GLN A 180 -4.16 -14.39 -10.58
CA GLN A 180 -4.48 -15.01 -9.30
C GLN A 180 -4.83 -13.95 -8.25
N VAL A 181 -3.97 -12.95 -8.05
CA VAL A 181 -4.18 -11.87 -7.08
C VAL A 181 -5.47 -11.14 -7.39
N LYS A 182 -5.74 -10.82 -8.66
CA LYS A 182 -6.98 -10.20 -9.12
C LYS A 182 -8.22 -10.98 -8.71
N SER A 183 -8.22 -12.31 -8.87
CA SER A 183 -9.32 -13.18 -8.43
C SER A 183 -9.54 -13.09 -6.91
N ASP A 184 -8.44 -13.20 -6.14
CA ASP A 184 -8.47 -13.20 -4.68
C ASP A 184 -8.95 -11.85 -4.12
N VAL A 185 -8.40 -10.73 -4.62
CA VAL A 185 -8.78 -9.38 -4.16
C VAL A 185 -10.20 -9.01 -4.60
N SER A 186 -10.64 -9.44 -5.78
CA SER A 186 -12.01 -9.18 -6.24
C SER A 186 -13.03 -9.84 -5.31
N LYS A 187 -12.83 -11.12 -4.98
CA LYS A 187 -13.72 -11.84 -4.05
C LYS A 187 -13.73 -11.20 -2.66
N LYS A 188 -12.57 -10.78 -2.15
CA LYS A 188 -12.44 -10.29 -0.77
C LYS A 188 -12.86 -8.83 -0.58
N TYR A 189 -12.59 -7.96 -1.53
CA TYR A 189 -12.77 -6.51 -1.37
C TYR A 189 -13.93 -5.95 -2.20
N ILE A 190 -14.19 -6.51 -3.38
CA ILE A 190 -15.33 -6.08 -4.20
C ILE A 190 -16.61 -6.78 -3.72
N SER A 191 -16.59 -8.11 -3.54
CA SER A 191 -17.81 -8.85 -3.17
C SER A 191 -18.16 -8.75 -1.68
N ASN A 192 -17.17 -8.85 -0.79
CA ASN A 192 -17.44 -8.88 0.66
C ASN A 192 -17.46 -7.50 1.32
N GLY A 193 -16.86 -6.48 0.69
CA GLY A 193 -16.82 -5.10 1.19
C GLY A 193 -16.20 -4.95 2.57
N THR A 194 -15.18 -5.77 2.90
CA THR A 194 -14.65 -5.90 4.28
C THR A 194 -14.12 -4.57 4.84
N LEU A 195 -13.31 -3.85 4.06
CA LEU A 195 -12.76 -2.55 4.47
C LEU A 195 -13.81 -1.45 4.47
N ASP A 196 -14.75 -1.47 3.53
CA ASP A 196 -15.85 -0.50 3.54
C ASP A 196 -16.75 -0.67 4.78
N LYS A 197 -17.06 -1.91 5.17
CA LYS A 197 -17.75 -2.21 6.43
C LYS A 197 -16.97 -1.72 7.64
N LEU A 198 -15.65 -1.96 7.69
CA LEU A 198 -14.80 -1.47 8.77
C LEU A 198 -14.80 0.06 8.85
N LYS A 199 -14.71 0.75 7.70
CA LYS A 199 -14.81 2.21 7.60
C LYS A 199 -16.17 2.72 8.08
N GLN A 200 -17.28 2.05 7.73
CA GLN A 200 -18.62 2.39 8.18
C GLN A 200 -18.79 2.18 9.69
N ASP A 201 -18.35 1.03 10.23
CA ASP A 201 -18.38 0.70 11.66
C ASP A 201 -17.55 1.69 12.49
N ALA A 202 -16.47 2.21 11.91
CA ALA A 202 -15.63 3.23 12.50
C ALA A 202 -16.28 4.63 12.55
N GLN A 203 -17.29 4.90 11.72
CA GLN A 203 -17.94 6.21 11.64
C GLN A 203 -19.32 6.25 12.30
N PHE A 204 -20.08 5.15 12.21
CA PHE A 204 -21.50 5.09 12.53
C PHE A 204 -21.81 4.00 13.54
N VAL A 205 -22.94 4.16 14.23
CA VAL A 205 -23.51 3.10 15.08
C VAL A 205 -24.44 2.25 14.23
N PHE A 206 -24.20 0.95 14.21
CA PHE A 206 -25.07 0.01 13.50
C PHE A 206 -26.21 -0.44 14.41
N ILE A 207 -27.45 -0.12 14.00
CA ILE A 207 -28.68 -0.54 14.69
C ILE A 207 -29.22 -1.81 14.03
N GLY A 208 -29.33 -2.89 14.81
CA GLY A 208 -29.89 -4.15 14.36
C GLY A 208 -31.41 -4.10 14.16
N LYS A 209 -31.98 -5.16 13.56
CA LYS A 209 -33.43 -5.29 13.33
C LYS A 209 -34.27 -5.24 14.61
N THR A 210 -33.66 -5.53 15.76
CA THR A 210 -34.27 -5.45 17.09
C THR A 210 -34.25 -4.05 17.70
N GLY A 211 -33.67 -3.05 17.01
CA GLY A 211 -33.45 -1.71 17.55
C GLY A 211 -32.22 -1.58 18.47
N VAL A 212 -31.48 -2.68 18.69
CA VAL A 212 -30.27 -2.70 19.54
C VAL A 212 -29.05 -2.25 18.73
N ALA A 213 -28.17 -1.46 19.34
CA ALA A 213 -26.87 -1.13 18.76
C ALA A 213 -25.96 -2.38 18.80
N ASN A 214 -25.65 -2.95 17.63
CA ASN A 214 -24.81 -4.16 17.55
C ASN A 214 -23.32 -3.82 17.38
N ARG A 215 -23.00 -2.69 16.74
CA ARG A 215 -21.63 -2.21 16.56
C ARG A 215 -21.57 -0.71 16.80
N THR A 216 -20.53 -0.27 17.47
CA THR A 216 -20.27 1.12 17.79
C THR A 216 -18.83 1.45 17.42
N PRO A 217 -18.51 2.70 17.07
CA PRO A 217 -17.11 3.09 16.79
C PRO A 217 -16.15 2.73 17.94
N SER A 218 -16.62 2.73 19.18
CA SER A 218 -15.83 2.33 20.35
C SER A 218 -15.38 0.86 20.36
N SER A 219 -15.94 -0.01 19.51
CA SER A 219 -15.48 -1.40 19.39
C SER A 219 -14.20 -1.54 18.56
N ILE A 220 -13.77 -0.49 17.84
CA ILE A 220 -12.54 -0.50 17.07
C ILE A 220 -11.33 -0.45 18.00
N SER A 221 -10.48 -1.47 17.90
CA SER A 221 -9.29 -1.62 18.72
C SER A 221 -8.12 -0.77 18.22
N ALA A 222 -7.17 -0.48 19.12
CA ALA A 222 -5.90 0.13 18.77
C ALA A 222 -5.12 -0.70 17.74
N LYS A 223 -5.25 -2.03 17.77
CA LYS A 223 -4.60 -2.91 16.80
C LYS A 223 -5.18 -2.71 15.39
N GLU A 224 -6.50 -2.69 15.25
CA GLU A 224 -7.15 -2.46 13.95
C GLU A 224 -6.77 -1.09 13.36
N ALA A 225 -6.66 -0.07 14.21
CA ALA A 225 -6.18 1.26 13.80
C ALA A 225 -4.72 1.25 13.33
N ALA A 226 -3.83 0.59 14.09
CA ALA A 226 -2.44 0.46 13.69
C ALA A 226 -2.30 -0.33 12.38
N ASP A 227 -3.02 -1.45 12.24
CA ASP A 227 -3.00 -2.27 11.04
C ASP A 227 -3.48 -1.48 9.81
N ALA A 228 -4.57 -0.71 9.94
CA ALA A 228 -5.04 0.15 8.85
C ALA A 228 -4.02 1.21 8.44
N ILE A 229 -3.44 1.94 9.41
CA ILE A 229 -2.41 2.96 9.16
C ILE A 229 -1.18 2.33 8.49
N ASN A 230 -0.68 1.21 9.02
CA ASN A 230 0.50 0.54 8.50
C ASN A 230 0.31 0.06 7.06
N GLU A 231 -0.87 -0.47 6.75
CA GLU A 231 -1.20 -0.89 5.39
C GLU A 231 -1.30 0.30 4.44
N THR A 232 -1.88 1.42 4.88
CA THR A 232 -1.92 2.66 4.09
C THR A 232 -0.52 3.24 3.87
N ILE A 233 0.36 3.23 4.87
CA ILE A 233 1.77 3.66 4.74
C ILE A 233 2.50 2.79 3.71
N ARG A 234 2.35 1.47 3.78
CA ARG A 234 2.95 0.53 2.82
C ARG A 234 2.47 0.81 1.40
N PHE A 235 1.17 1.03 1.24
CA PHE A 235 0.61 1.31 -0.08
C PHE A 235 1.04 2.68 -0.61
N LYS A 236 1.04 3.74 0.22
CA LYS A 236 1.59 5.05 -0.12
C LYS A 236 3.01 4.91 -0.67
N ALA A 237 3.84 4.11 -0.01
CA ALA A 237 5.21 3.91 -0.40
C ALA A 237 5.32 3.28 -1.82
N TRP A 238 4.42 2.36 -2.19
CA TRP A 238 4.34 1.88 -3.59
C TRP A 238 3.93 2.98 -4.58
N VAL A 239 3.02 3.87 -4.20
CA VAL A 239 2.61 5.00 -5.03
C VAL A 239 3.77 5.99 -5.21
N ASP A 240 4.48 6.32 -4.13
CA ASP A 240 5.67 7.18 -4.14
C ASP A 240 6.75 6.65 -5.08
N ALA A 241 6.99 5.33 -5.02
CA ALA A 241 7.94 4.65 -5.89
C ALA A 241 7.58 4.80 -7.38
N LEU A 242 6.30 4.65 -7.72
CA LEU A 242 5.83 4.87 -9.09
C LEU A 242 5.96 6.33 -9.53
N PHE A 243 5.90 7.27 -8.59
CA PHE A 243 5.96 8.70 -8.88
C PHE A 243 7.41 9.17 -9.06
N GLY A 244 8.40 8.32 -8.76
CA GLY A 244 9.80 8.69 -8.73
C GLY A 244 10.17 9.51 -7.50
N ASN A 245 9.29 9.56 -6.51
CA ASN A 245 9.48 10.27 -5.23
C ASN A 245 10.11 9.32 -4.19
N ILE A 246 11.10 8.53 -4.59
CA ILE A 246 11.86 7.71 -3.65
C ILE A 246 13.03 8.54 -3.16
N ASP A 247 12.86 9.14 -1.99
CA ASP A 247 13.98 9.57 -1.17
C ASP A 247 14.72 8.35 -0.60
N ASP A 248 16.03 8.48 -0.30
CA ASP A 248 16.84 7.39 0.27
C ASP A 248 16.27 6.85 1.61
N ASP A 249 15.38 7.61 2.24
CA ASP A 249 14.71 7.34 3.51
C ASP A 249 13.33 6.65 3.37
N HIS A 250 12.96 6.26 2.17
CA HIS A 250 11.61 5.84 1.83
C HIS A 250 11.13 4.54 2.52
N PRO A 251 9.86 4.43 2.99
CA PRO A 251 9.37 3.29 3.76
C PRO A 251 9.43 1.91 3.08
N LEU A 252 9.42 1.83 1.74
CA LEU A 252 9.67 0.55 1.06
C LEU A 252 11.10 0.06 1.25
N LEU A 253 12.08 0.98 1.26
CA LEU A 253 13.48 0.68 1.56
C LEU A 253 13.67 0.36 3.06
N ARG A 254 12.81 0.90 3.95
CA ARG A 254 12.83 0.56 5.39
C ARG A 254 12.10 -0.73 5.74
N ALA A 255 10.98 -1.04 5.08
CA ALA A 255 10.23 -2.28 5.28
C ALA A 255 11.05 -3.52 4.90
N GLU A 256 12.06 -3.35 4.04
CA GLU A 256 13.13 -4.33 3.79
C GLU A 256 13.92 -4.73 5.05
N THR A 257 13.96 -3.86 6.07
CA THR A 257 14.74 -4.05 7.31
C THR A 257 13.89 -4.68 8.43
N LEU A 258 12.61 -4.31 8.56
CA LEU A 258 11.72 -4.81 9.64
C LEU A 258 11.24 -6.26 9.43
N LEU A 259 11.10 -6.74 8.19
CA LEU A 259 10.71 -8.13 7.90
C LEU A 259 11.83 -9.16 8.17
N VAL A 260 13.01 -8.71 8.60
CA VAL A 260 14.12 -9.55 9.06
C VAL A 260 13.96 -9.96 10.54
N GLN A 261 13.05 -9.31 11.27
CA GLN A 261 12.71 -9.63 12.67
C GLN A 261 11.35 -10.37 12.66
N GLN A 262 11.17 -11.67 12.95
CA GLN A 262 11.79 -12.52 13.97
C GLN A 262 11.38 -14.01 13.78
N PRO A 263 11.81 -14.89 14.70
CA PRO A 263 10.86 -15.62 15.54
C PRO A 263 11.02 -15.27 17.04
N GLY A 264 9.96 -14.75 17.67
CA GLY A 264 9.88 -14.50 19.12
C GLY A 264 9.44 -13.09 19.51
N VAL A 265 8.16 -12.76 19.27
CA VAL A 265 7.54 -11.43 19.40
C VAL A 265 7.84 -10.75 20.74
N THR A 266 8.34 -9.50 20.73
CA THR A 266 7.88 -8.47 21.69
C THR A 266 8.12 -7.03 21.20
N THR A 267 7.00 -6.34 20.93
CA THR A 267 6.80 -4.86 20.91
C THR A 267 7.47 -4.04 19.79
N ILE A 268 6.67 -3.66 18.79
CA ILE A 268 6.98 -2.63 17.80
C ILE A 268 6.83 -1.26 18.48
N LYS A 269 7.92 -0.50 18.59
CA LYS A 269 7.89 0.95 18.88
C LYS A 269 8.57 1.68 17.73
N TYR A 270 7.81 2.58 17.10
CA TYR A 270 8.29 3.47 16.05
C TYR A 270 9.34 4.45 16.58
N LYS A 271 10.46 4.58 15.87
CA LYS A 271 11.29 5.79 15.89
C LYS A 271 11.90 6.01 14.51
N ALA A 272 11.79 7.25 14.03
CA ALA A 272 12.35 7.71 12.78
C ALA A 272 13.88 7.81 12.84
N GLY A 273 14.55 7.42 11.76
CA GLY A 273 15.94 7.75 11.46
C GLY A 273 16.95 6.61 11.71
N LEU A 274 17.72 6.29 10.66
CA LEU A 274 18.93 5.44 10.63
C LEU A 274 18.74 3.93 10.89
N ASP A 275 18.40 3.14 9.86
CA ASP A 275 18.45 1.66 9.97
C ASP A 275 19.23 0.93 8.85
N PHE A 276 19.90 1.65 7.94
CA PHE A 276 20.75 1.00 6.91
C PHE A 276 22.14 0.55 7.43
N ARG A 277 22.42 0.64 8.74
CA ARG A 277 23.81 0.65 9.27
C ARG A 277 24.34 -0.65 9.89
N MET A 278 23.61 -1.77 9.92
CA MET A 278 24.07 -2.92 10.73
C MET A 278 24.10 -4.31 10.07
N SER A 279 23.63 -4.49 8.84
CA SER A 279 23.54 -5.83 8.23
C SER A 279 24.89 -6.48 7.88
N ILE A 280 26.00 -5.74 7.93
CA ILE A 280 27.37 -6.29 7.76
C ILE A 280 27.91 -6.90 9.07
N PHE A 281 27.33 -6.57 10.24
CA PHE A 281 27.96 -6.83 11.54
C PHE A 281 27.27 -7.86 12.45
N GLU A 282 26.13 -8.44 12.06
CA GLU A 282 25.34 -9.35 12.93
C GLU A 282 25.69 -10.85 12.79
N SER A 283 26.81 -11.22 12.15
CA SER A 283 27.17 -12.64 12.03
C SER A 283 27.79 -13.27 13.29
N GLN A 284 28.01 -12.51 14.38
CA GLN A 284 28.46 -13.05 15.67
C GLN A 284 27.87 -12.25 16.86
N ASP A 285 27.53 -12.96 17.94
CA ASP A 285 26.80 -12.51 19.14
C ASP A 285 27.14 -11.07 19.61
N PHE A 286 26.26 -10.11 19.29
CA PHE A 286 26.41 -8.69 19.63
C PHE A 286 25.27 -8.21 20.54
N PRO A 287 25.54 -7.78 21.79
CA PRO A 287 24.55 -7.10 22.62
C PRO A 287 24.64 -5.58 22.42
N VAL A 288 23.84 -5.00 21.54
CA VAL A 288 23.80 -3.54 21.32
C VAL A 288 22.90 -2.86 22.38
N ARG A 289 23.43 -1.85 23.08
CA ARG A 289 22.64 -0.95 23.95
C ARG A 289 22.11 0.25 23.14
N ARG A 290 20.88 0.65 23.48
CA ARG A 290 19.91 1.41 22.66
C ARG A 290 20.20 2.90 22.37
N GLU A 291 21.38 3.44 22.68
CA GLU A 291 21.56 4.91 22.70
C GLU A 291 22.85 5.46 22.05
N GLU A 292 23.70 4.64 21.42
CA GLU A 292 24.99 5.14 20.90
C GLU A 292 24.95 5.47 19.39
N ASN A 293 25.54 6.61 19.02
CA ASN A 293 25.79 7.00 17.64
C ASN A 293 26.64 5.90 16.93
N PRO A 294 26.40 5.53 15.66
CA PRO A 294 27.22 4.53 14.96
C PRO A 294 28.74 4.83 14.97
N TYR A 295 29.12 6.10 15.14
CA TYR A 295 30.51 6.52 15.31
C TYR A 295 31.02 6.42 16.77
N GLU A 296 30.13 6.51 17.76
CA GLU A 296 30.45 6.17 19.16
C GLU A 296 30.71 4.66 19.28
N ILE A 297 29.97 3.82 18.57
CA ILE A 297 30.22 2.36 18.51
C ILE A 297 31.60 2.04 17.94
N LEU A 298 32.02 2.74 16.88
CA LEU A 298 33.35 2.58 16.28
C LEU A 298 34.48 3.00 17.23
N THR A 299 34.24 3.99 18.09
CA THR A 299 35.26 4.57 18.99
C THR A 299 35.25 3.98 20.40
N SER A 300 34.16 3.33 20.83
CA SER A 300 33.99 2.70 22.14
C SER A 300 34.45 1.24 22.20
N TRP A 301 34.71 0.61 21.05
CA TRP A 301 35.06 -0.81 20.99
C TRP A 301 36.53 -1.10 21.31
N LYS A 302 36.78 -1.83 22.41
CA LYS A 302 38.07 -2.51 22.64
C LYS A 302 38.09 -3.79 21.81
N GLY A 303 38.95 -3.84 20.79
CA GLY A 303 39.18 -5.06 19.98
C GLY A 303 38.83 -4.95 18.50
N TRP A 304 38.52 -3.74 18.00
CA TRP A 304 38.41 -3.51 16.56
C TRP A 304 39.81 -3.33 15.96
N GLU A 305 40.29 -4.31 15.21
CA GLU A 305 41.54 -4.21 14.44
C GLU A 305 41.19 -4.30 12.96
N PRO A 306 41.10 -3.16 12.23
CA PRO A 306 40.79 -3.13 10.80
C PRO A 306 41.78 -3.98 9.95
N GLU A 307 42.94 -4.30 10.51
CA GLU A 307 43.96 -5.17 9.96
C GLU A 307 43.49 -6.63 9.80
N SER A 308 42.42 -7.04 10.48
CA SER A 308 41.82 -8.38 10.35
C SER A 308 40.90 -8.54 9.15
N PHE A 309 40.63 -7.48 8.38
CA PHE A 309 39.76 -7.54 7.20
C PHE A 309 40.45 -8.26 6.05
N ASP A 310 39.70 -9.14 5.39
CA ASP A 310 40.14 -9.69 4.11
C ASP A 310 40.12 -8.62 3.00
N LYS A 311 40.67 -8.96 1.83
CA LYS A 311 40.83 -8.03 0.72
C LYS A 311 39.51 -7.46 0.20
N GLU A 312 38.44 -8.26 0.21
CA GLU A 312 37.13 -7.85 -0.30
C GLU A 312 36.39 -6.98 0.73
N GLN A 313 36.51 -7.31 2.01
CA GLN A 313 36.04 -6.50 3.13
C GLN A 313 36.72 -5.13 3.17
N LYS A 314 38.05 -5.06 3.01
CA LYS A 314 38.79 -3.80 2.92
C LYS A 314 38.29 -2.92 1.76
N LYS A 315 38.05 -3.54 0.59
CA LYS A 315 37.52 -2.83 -0.59
C LYS A 315 36.13 -2.23 -0.35
N LEU A 316 35.20 -3.02 0.18
CA LEU A 316 33.85 -2.54 0.49
C LEU A 316 33.87 -1.44 1.55
N PHE A 317 34.75 -1.58 2.56
CA PHE A 317 34.93 -0.57 3.59
C PHE A 317 35.50 0.75 3.04
N CYS A 318 36.47 0.70 2.12
CA CYS A 318 36.99 1.90 1.45
C CYS A 318 35.92 2.62 0.64
N LEU A 319 35.15 1.88 -0.18
CA LEU A 319 34.05 2.45 -0.97
C LEU A 319 32.99 3.10 -0.08
N PHE A 320 32.71 2.51 1.08
CA PHE A 320 31.82 3.09 2.07
C PHE A 320 32.37 4.40 2.64
N LEU A 321 33.64 4.43 3.06
CA LEU A 321 34.26 5.63 3.60
C LEU A 321 34.33 6.76 2.56
N GLU A 322 34.61 6.45 1.29
CA GLU A 322 34.63 7.42 0.20
C GLU A 322 33.24 7.99 -0.10
N LYS A 323 32.23 7.12 -0.24
CA LYS A 323 30.86 7.53 -0.58
C LYS A 323 30.25 8.50 0.44
N TYR A 324 30.62 8.37 1.71
CA TYR A 324 30.02 9.14 2.81
C TYR A 324 30.95 10.20 3.41
N ASP A 325 32.08 10.48 2.77
CA ASP A 325 33.12 11.38 3.30
C ASP A 325 33.50 11.00 4.75
N GLY A 326 33.47 9.68 5.03
CA GLY A 326 33.44 9.12 6.38
C GLY A 326 34.69 9.47 7.19
N ILE A 327 35.85 9.60 6.54
CA ILE A 327 37.10 10.07 7.15
C ILE A 327 36.94 11.50 7.67
N LYS A 328 36.42 12.43 6.84
CA LYS A 328 36.27 13.84 7.24
C LYS A 328 35.26 13.99 8.37
N GLN A 329 34.20 13.18 8.37
CA GLN A 329 33.22 13.18 9.46
C GLN A 329 33.82 12.67 10.78
N MET A 330 34.62 11.60 10.74
CA MET A 330 35.34 11.10 11.92
C MET A 330 36.38 12.11 12.42
N GLU A 331 37.14 12.75 11.53
CA GLU A 331 38.10 13.81 11.87
C GLU A 331 37.42 14.98 12.55
N LYS A 332 36.29 15.45 12.01
CA LYS A 332 35.50 16.53 12.59
C LYS A 332 35.01 16.17 14.00
N GLN A 333 34.49 14.96 14.20
CA GLN A 333 34.03 14.52 15.52
C GLN A 333 35.16 14.41 16.54
N LEU A 334 36.33 13.90 16.15
CA LEU A 334 37.50 13.85 17.03
C LEU A 334 37.97 15.26 17.42
N LEU A 335 37.95 16.18 16.46
CA LEU A 335 38.27 17.59 16.70
C LEU A 335 37.27 18.26 17.66
N ASP A 336 35.96 18.03 17.45
CA ASP A 336 34.89 18.54 18.31
C ASP A 336 34.99 18.00 19.75
N LEU A 337 35.55 16.80 19.92
CA LEU A 337 35.84 16.18 21.22
C LEU A 337 37.23 16.55 21.79
N GLY A 338 38.01 17.39 21.11
CA GLY A 338 39.36 17.79 21.54
C GLY A 338 40.42 16.68 21.44
N LEU A 339 40.14 15.60 20.71
CA LEU A 339 41.02 14.46 20.51
C LEU A 339 41.87 14.64 19.24
N LYS A 340 43.19 14.46 19.35
CA LYS A 340 44.12 14.77 18.25
C LYS A 340 44.20 13.69 17.15
N SER A 341 43.91 12.44 17.47
CA SER A 341 43.72 11.31 16.53
C SER A 341 43.32 10.07 17.33
N SER A 342 42.45 9.22 16.78
CA SER A 342 42.19 7.88 17.34
C SER A 342 42.99 6.85 16.54
N LYS A 343 43.51 5.80 17.21
CA LYS A 343 44.16 4.65 16.53
C LYS A 343 43.31 4.07 15.40
N ILE A 344 41.99 4.19 15.55
CA ILE A 344 40.99 3.77 14.56
C ILE A 344 41.06 4.64 13.30
N LEU A 345 41.18 5.96 13.42
CA LEU A 345 41.34 6.86 12.28
C LEU A 345 42.62 6.53 11.49
N ASP A 346 43.73 6.27 12.20
CA ASP A 346 45.00 5.91 11.57
C ASP A 346 44.91 4.55 10.85
N ALA A 347 44.23 3.57 11.44
CA ALA A 347 43.97 2.27 10.82
C ALA A 347 43.07 2.38 9.57
N CYS A 348 42.02 3.20 9.62
CA CYS A 348 41.17 3.49 8.46
C CYS A 348 41.96 4.15 7.33
N LYS A 349 42.81 5.15 7.64
CA LYS A 349 43.68 5.80 6.66
C LYS A 349 44.68 4.84 6.03
N LYS A 350 45.26 3.93 6.82
CA LYS A 350 46.16 2.87 6.35
C LYS A 350 45.45 1.93 5.37
N ILE A 351 44.23 1.48 5.67
CA ILE A 351 43.46 0.62 4.76
C ILE A 351 43.14 1.31 3.44
N ILE A 352 42.75 2.59 3.48
CA ILE A 352 42.51 3.38 2.26
C ILE A 352 43.79 3.50 1.44
N SER A 353 44.93 3.74 2.10
CA SER A 353 46.22 3.80 1.40
C SER A 353 46.62 2.46 0.78
N GLU A 354 46.39 1.34 1.48
CA GLU A 354 46.63 -0.02 0.97
C GLU A 354 45.68 -0.37 -0.20
N TYR A 355 44.48 0.18 -0.21
CA TYR A 355 43.51 -0.04 -1.28
C TYR A 355 43.83 0.77 -2.55
N ASN A 356 44.37 1.98 -2.38
CA ASN A 356 44.70 2.89 -3.47
C ASN A 356 46.09 2.64 -4.09
N SER A 357 46.94 1.83 -3.44
CA SER A 357 48.22 1.32 -3.96
C SER A 357 48.05 0.04 -4.76
#